data_AF-A0A832X1F7-F1
#
_entry.id   AF-A0A832X1F7-F1
#
_cell.length_a   1.000
_cell.length_b   1.000
_cell.length_c   1.000
_cell.angle_alpha   90.00
_cell.angle_beta   90.00
_cell.angle_gamma   90.00
#
_symmetry.space_group_name_H-M   'P 1'
#
loop_
_entity.id
_entity.type
_entity.pdbx_description
1 polymer ?
#
loop_
_entity_poly.entity_id
_entity_poly.type
_entity_poly.pdbx_seq_one_letter_code
_entity_poly.pdbx_strand_id
1 'polypeptide(L)'
;IAAGYQWCEYTQKCYRPWEESCTAPKPIGGDKDEHGCLIAAGYQWCEYTKKCYRPFEETCSIGGDRDAHGCLTAAGYQWCEYTQKCYRPFEETCSIGGDVDVHGCKESAGYTWCEAKNKCIRTWEESCTIGGDVDEHGCLVASGYSWCEGLKKCIRPWEESCPTD
;
A
#
# COMPACT_ATOMS: atom_id res chain seq x y z
N ILE A 1 75.65 35.78 14.43
CA ILE A 1 74.73 35.33 13.36
C ILE A 1 73.92 34.17 13.91
N ALA A 2 72.74 34.46 14.48
CA ALA A 2 71.86 33.42 15.00
C ALA A 2 71.31 32.65 13.80
N ALA A 3 71.66 31.37 13.68
CA ALA A 3 71.13 30.53 12.63
C ALA A 3 69.63 30.38 12.88
N GLY A 4 68.80 30.92 11.99
CA GLY A 4 67.34 31.11 12.15
C GLY A 4 66.52 29.81 12.15
N TYR A 5 66.93 28.83 12.94
CA TYR A 5 66.21 27.58 13.17
C TYR A 5 64.96 27.84 14.00
N GLN A 6 63.86 27.18 13.63
CA GLN A 6 62.61 27.21 14.38
C GLN A 6 62.29 25.80 14.89
N TRP A 7 61.64 25.70 16.06
CA TRP A 7 61.22 24.44 16.64
C TRP A 7 59.87 24.01 16.05
N CYS A 8 59.77 22.73 15.64
CA CYS A 8 58.51 22.16 15.18
C CYS A 8 57.92 21.23 16.27
N GLU A 9 56.76 21.59 16.82
CA GLU A 9 56.10 20.79 17.85
C GLU A 9 55.56 19.45 17.31
N TYR A 10 55.15 19.41 16.04
CA TYR A 10 54.59 18.19 15.42
C TYR A 10 55.64 17.10 15.16
N THR A 11 56.89 17.48 14.91
CA THR A 11 57.99 16.53 14.63
C THR A 11 59.05 16.49 15.73
N GLN A 12 58.87 17.30 16.78
CA GLN A 12 59.78 17.48 17.92
C GLN A 12 61.25 17.66 17.50
N LYS A 13 61.49 18.48 16.47
CA LYS A 13 62.84 18.81 15.99
C LYS A 13 62.95 20.26 15.55
N CYS A 14 64.17 20.81 15.63
CA CYS A 14 64.52 22.08 15.00
C CYS A 14 64.62 21.92 13.48
N TYR A 15 64.03 22.84 12.72
CA TYR A 15 64.08 22.85 11.26
C TYR A 15 64.43 24.24 10.73
N ARG A 16 64.82 24.32 9.45
CA ARG A 16 65.11 25.57 8.73
C ARG A 16 63.87 25.98 7.94
N PRO A 17 63.23 27.13 8.24
CA PRO A 17 61.96 27.52 7.61
C PRO A 17 62.02 27.72 6.10
N TRP A 18 63.21 27.96 5.54
CA TRP A 18 63.43 28.18 4.11
C TRP A 18 63.80 26.90 3.33
N GLU A 19 64.01 25.77 4.01
CA GLU A 19 64.32 24.47 3.38
C GLU A 19 63.18 23.47 3.61
N GLU A 20 62.60 23.44 4.82
CA GLU A 20 61.53 22.52 5.20
C GLU A 20 60.39 23.29 5.87
N SER A 21 59.16 22.82 5.72
CA SER A 21 57.99 23.40 6.39
C SER A 21 57.48 22.45 7.50
N CYS A 22 57.20 23.01 8.67
CA CYS A 22 56.58 22.28 9.78
C CYS A 22 55.07 22.17 9.55
N THR A 23 54.65 21.17 8.78
CA THR A 23 53.23 20.90 8.53
C THR A 23 52.80 19.68 9.35
N ALA A 24 51.69 19.79 10.08
CA ALA A 24 51.10 18.64 10.77
C ALA A 24 50.77 17.53 9.76
N PRO A 25 51.06 16.25 10.06
CA PRO A 25 50.64 15.15 9.20
C PRO A 25 49.10 15.16 9.09
N LYS A 26 48.58 15.30 7.87
CA LYS A 26 47.15 15.10 7.64
C LYS A 26 46.81 13.66 8.03
N PRO A 27 45.78 13.42 8.85
CA PRO A 27 45.38 12.06 9.18
C PRO A 27 45.02 11.30 7.90
N ILE A 28 45.77 10.25 7.59
CA ILE A 28 45.51 9.39 6.44
C ILE A 28 44.32 8.49 6.82
N GLY A 29 43.19 8.67 6.12
CA GLY A 29 42.00 7.80 6.26
C GLY A 29 40.83 8.36 7.06
N GLY A 30 40.73 9.69 7.25
CA GLY A 30 39.60 10.32 7.96
C GLY A 30 38.52 10.95 7.08
N ASP A 31 38.76 11.09 5.77
CA ASP A 31 37.88 11.84 4.88
C ASP A 31 36.59 11.07 4.61
N LYS A 32 35.51 11.60 5.21
CA LYS A 32 34.14 11.14 5.02
C LYS A 32 33.38 12.08 4.09
N ASP A 33 32.45 11.54 3.31
CA ASP A 33 31.47 12.35 2.57
C ASP A 33 30.42 12.96 3.51
N GLU A 34 29.48 13.74 2.96
CA GLU A 34 28.37 14.37 3.71
C GLU A 34 27.49 13.35 4.44
N HIS A 35 27.51 12.09 4.01
CA HIS A 35 26.77 10.98 4.60
C HIS A 35 27.60 10.12 5.56
N GLY A 36 28.86 10.51 5.82
CA GLY A 36 29.73 9.83 6.77
C GLY A 36 30.49 8.62 6.21
N CYS A 37 30.47 8.40 4.89
CA CYS A 37 31.13 7.29 4.22
C CYS A 37 32.59 7.61 3.90
N LEU A 38 33.48 6.64 4.15
CA LEU A 38 34.93 6.80 3.93
C LEU A 38 35.28 6.74 2.43
N ILE A 39 35.50 7.91 1.83
CA ILE A 39 35.75 8.06 0.39
C ILE A 39 37.06 7.35 0.01
N ALA A 40 38.12 7.52 0.81
CA ALA A 40 39.44 6.94 0.54
C ALA A 40 39.46 5.39 0.58
N ALA A 41 38.51 4.78 1.29
CA ALA A 41 38.36 3.32 1.35
C ALA A 41 37.43 2.76 0.24
N GLY A 42 36.91 3.65 -0.63
CA GLY A 42 36.03 3.31 -1.73
C GLY A 42 34.58 3.08 -1.33
N TYR A 43 34.14 3.62 -0.17
CA TYR A 43 32.74 3.58 0.22
C TYR A 43 31.96 4.70 -0.48
N GLN A 44 30.78 4.36 -0.95
CA GLN A 44 29.82 5.29 -1.54
C GLN A 44 28.50 5.22 -0.76
N TRP A 45 27.81 6.34 -0.61
CA TRP A 45 26.48 6.36 0.00
C TRP A 45 25.41 5.78 -0.94
N CYS A 46 24.57 4.90 -0.41
CA CYS A 46 23.37 4.41 -1.10
C CYS A 46 22.12 5.02 -0.45
N GLU A 47 21.40 5.86 -1.19
CA GLU A 47 20.18 6.53 -0.68
C GLU A 47 19.10 5.53 -0.28
N TYR A 48 19.03 4.40 -0.97
CA TYR A 48 17.97 3.42 -0.81
C TYR A 48 18.15 2.50 0.40
N THR A 49 19.39 2.11 0.70
CA THR A 49 19.70 1.30 1.90
C THR A 49 20.06 2.16 3.10
N LYS A 50 20.26 3.48 2.88
CA LYS A 50 20.77 4.44 3.87
C LYS A 50 22.06 3.94 4.54
N LYS A 51 22.95 3.33 3.74
CA LYS A 51 24.21 2.75 4.19
C LYS A 51 25.32 3.04 3.19
N CYS A 52 26.54 3.12 3.71
CA CYS A 52 27.76 3.13 2.91
C CYS A 52 28.03 1.73 2.38
N TYR A 53 28.23 1.59 1.07
CA TYR A 53 28.51 0.32 0.40
C TYR A 53 29.79 0.44 -0.44
N ARG A 54 30.44 -0.68 -0.78
CA ARG A 54 31.61 -0.70 -1.67
C ARG A 54 31.22 -1.20 -3.06
N PRO A 55 31.27 -0.35 -4.11
CA PRO A 55 30.78 -0.71 -5.45
C PRO A 55 31.41 -1.96 -6.09
N PHE A 56 32.60 -2.36 -5.65
CA PHE A 56 33.32 -3.53 -6.16
C PHE A 56 33.09 -4.82 -5.35
N GLU A 57 32.48 -4.74 -4.17
CA GLU A 57 32.06 -5.90 -3.38
C GLU A 57 30.56 -6.13 -3.50
N GLU A 58 29.79 -5.05 -3.58
CA GLU A 58 28.35 -5.05 -3.54
C GLU A 58 27.79 -3.90 -4.38
N THR A 59 26.68 -4.12 -5.07
CA THR A 59 25.95 -3.05 -5.75
C THR A 59 24.97 -2.41 -4.79
N CYS A 60 24.71 -1.10 -4.93
CA CYS A 60 23.56 -0.42 -4.32
C CYS A 60 22.28 -0.85 -5.02
N SER A 61 22.00 -2.15 -4.98
CA SER A 61 20.82 -2.77 -5.54
C SER A 61 19.81 -2.94 -4.41
N ILE A 62 18.67 -2.29 -4.58
CA ILE A 62 17.52 -2.33 -3.67
C ILE A 62 16.86 -3.70 -3.80
N GLY A 63 17.44 -4.77 -3.24
CA GLY A 63 16.73 -6.04 -3.08
C GLY A 63 16.03 -6.59 -4.34
N GLY A 64 16.64 -6.46 -5.51
CA GLY A 64 16.14 -7.00 -6.79
C GLY A 64 15.62 -5.95 -7.78
N ASP A 65 15.60 -6.31 -9.06
CA ASP A 65 15.07 -5.48 -10.14
C ASP A 65 13.62 -5.11 -9.84
N ARG A 66 13.36 -3.80 -9.72
CA ARG A 66 12.00 -3.25 -9.62
C ARG A 66 11.50 -2.84 -10.99
N ASP A 67 10.22 -3.08 -11.26
CA ASP A 67 9.57 -2.55 -12.46
C ASP A 67 9.33 -1.02 -12.35
N ALA A 68 8.80 -0.40 -13.41
CA ALA A 68 8.50 1.03 -13.44
C ALA A 68 7.51 1.49 -12.35
N HIS A 69 6.77 0.55 -11.75
CA HIS A 69 5.79 0.80 -10.70
C HIS A 69 6.33 0.45 -9.30
N GLY A 70 7.62 0.09 -9.18
CA GLY A 70 8.28 -0.19 -7.91
C GLY A 70 8.07 -1.60 -7.37
N CYS A 71 7.48 -2.50 -8.16
CA CYS A 71 7.27 -3.90 -7.78
C CYS A 71 8.53 -4.73 -7.93
N LEU A 72 8.80 -5.61 -6.97
CA LEU A 72 9.99 -6.47 -6.95
C LEU A 72 9.85 -7.64 -7.93
N THR A 73 10.31 -7.45 -9.17
CA THR A 73 10.23 -8.45 -10.23
C THR A 73 10.99 -9.73 -9.88
N ALA A 74 12.15 -9.62 -9.23
CA ALA A 74 12.95 -10.76 -8.80
C ALA A 74 12.25 -11.66 -7.77
N ALA A 75 11.33 -11.09 -6.99
CA ALA A 75 10.51 -11.83 -6.04
C ALA A 75 9.16 -12.28 -6.65
N GLY A 76 8.99 -12.16 -7.97
CA GLY A 76 7.79 -12.56 -8.70
C GLY A 76 6.60 -11.63 -8.52
N TYR A 77 6.82 -10.39 -8.05
CA TYR A 77 5.75 -9.39 -7.97
C TYR A 77 5.55 -8.74 -9.33
N GLN A 78 4.29 -8.53 -9.69
CA GLN A 78 3.88 -7.83 -10.90
C GLN A 78 2.93 -6.69 -10.52
N TRP A 79 3.00 -5.57 -11.24
CA TRP A 79 2.04 -4.49 -11.07
C TRP A 79 0.67 -4.83 -11.65
N CYS A 80 -0.39 -4.55 -10.89
CA CYS A 80 -1.78 -4.64 -11.36
C CYS A 80 -2.37 -3.23 -11.51
N GLU A 81 -2.76 -2.85 -12.73
CA GLU A 81 -3.38 -1.54 -13.00
C GLU A 81 -4.73 -1.36 -12.29
N TYR A 82 -5.49 -2.45 -12.11
CA TYR A 82 -6.81 -2.40 -11.50
C TYR A 82 -6.79 -2.19 -9.99
N THR A 83 -5.81 -2.77 -9.29
CA THR A 83 -5.69 -2.68 -7.83
C THR A 83 -4.67 -1.64 -7.37
N GLN A 84 -3.88 -1.08 -8.31
CA GLN A 84 -2.78 -0.15 -8.04
C GLN A 84 -1.79 -0.71 -6.99
N LYS A 85 -1.57 -2.02 -7.03
CA LYS A 85 -0.73 -2.74 -6.07
C LYS A 85 0.11 -3.81 -6.79
N CYS A 86 1.28 -4.07 -6.21
CA CYS A 86 2.12 -5.20 -6.59
C CYS A 86 1.48 -6.47 -6.06
N TYR A 87 1.19 -7.42 -6.94
CA TYR A 87 0.58 -8.70 -6.62
C TYR A 87 1.49 -9.85 -7.06
N ARG A 88 1.28 -11.04 -6.49
CA ARG A 88 2.00 -12.26 -6.89
C ARG A 88 1.09 -13.17 -7.73
N PRO A 89 1.35 -13.35 -9.03
CA PRO A 89 0.46 -14.12 -9.92
C PRO A 89 0.19 -15.57 -9.47
N PHE A 90 1.08 -16.17 -8.67
CA PHE A 90 0.94 -17.53 -8.16
C PHE A 90 0.22 -17.63 -6.80
N GLU A 91 0.03 -16.52 -6.08
CA GLU A 91 -0.73 -16.46 -4.82
C GLU A 91 -2.12 -15.87 -5.05
N GLU A 92 -2.20 -14.85 -5.91
CA GLU A 92 -3.40 -14.05 -6.13
C GLU A 92 -3.51 -13.62 -7.59
N THR A 93 -4.73 -13.49 -8.09
CA THR A 93 -5.00 -12.99 -9.44
C THR A 93 -5.23 -11.48 -9.40
N CYS A 94 -4.71 -10.77 -10.41
CA CYS A 94 -5.10 -9.38 -10.70
C CYS A 94 -6.53 -9.37 -11.26
N SER A 95 -7.51 -9.65 -10.40
CA SER A 95 -8.93 -9.70 -10.75
C SER A 95 -9.62 -8.39 -10.40
N ILE A 96 -10.40 -7.89 -11.35
CA ILE A 96 -11.41 -6.84 -11.16
C ILE A 96 -12.43 -7.35 -10.14
N GLY A 97 -12.60 -6.62 -9.02
CA GLY A 97 -13.57 -6.97 -7.98
C GLY A 97 -13.01 -6.96 -6.56
N GLY A 98 -12.16 -5.98 -6.25
CA GLY A 98 -11.70 -5.65 -4.89
C GLY A 98 -12.49 -4.53 -4.23
N ASP A 99 -13.54 -4.03 -4.88
CA ASP A 99 -14.51 -3.07 -4.35
C ASP A 99 -15.51 -3.80 -3.44
N VAL A 100 -14.96 -4.31 -2.35
CA VAL A 100 -15.75 -4.90 -1.29
C VAL A 100 -16.17 -3.77 -0.37
N ASP A 101 -17.47 -3.58 -0.17
CA ASP A 101 -17.99 -2.61 0.79
C ASP A 101 -17.68 -3.04 2.24
N VAL A 102 -18.09 -2.24 3.22
CA VAL A 102 -17.90 -2.53 4.67
C VAL A 102 -18.52 -3.87 5.08
N HIS A 103 -19.51 -4.36 4.33
CA HIS A 103 -20.26 -5.58 4.59
C HIS A 103 -19.80 -6.80 3.78
N GLY A 104 -18.75 -6.68 2.96
CA GLY A 104 -18.28 -7.80 2.16
C GLY A 104 -18.92 -7.90 0.76
N CYS A 105 -19.75 -6.94 0.35
CA CYS A 105 -20.47 -6.99 -0.92
C CYS A 105 -19.71 -6.28 -2.05
N LYS A 106 -19.77 -6.86 -3.25
CA LYS A 106 -19.11 -6.32 -4.46
C LYS A 106 -20.07 -5.47 -5.27
N GLU A 107 -20.04 -4.16 -5.09
CA GLU A 107 -20.94 -3.22 -5.77
C GLU A 107 -20.78 -3.26 -7.30
N SER A 108 -19.55 -3.44 -7.80
CA SER A 108 -19.23 -3.51 -9.24
C SER A 108 -19.82 -4.76 -9.91
N ALA A 109 -20.07 -5.83 -9.14
CA ALA A 109 -20.78 -7.00 -9.62
C ALA A 109 -22.31 -6.89 -9.42
N GLY A 110 -22.79 -5.75 -8.92
CA GLY A 110 -24.20 -5.49 -8.69
C GLY A 110 -24.73 -6.00 -7.36
N TYR A 111 -23.86 -6.34 -6.41
CA TYR A 111 -24.27 -6.78 -5.09
C TYR A 111 -24.44 -5.57 -4.15
N THR A 112 -25.54 -5.56 -3.43
CA THR A 112 -25.83 -4.57 -2.38
C THR A 112 -26.13 -5.31 -1.08
N TRP A 113 -25.61 -4.80 0.04
CA TRP A 113 -25.90 -5.35 1.36
C TRP A 113 -27.37 -5.16 1.72
N CYS A 114 -28.00 -6.23 2.20
CA CYS A 114 -29.37 -6.20 2.70
C CYS A 114 -29.40 -6.57 4.19
N GLU A 115 -29.68 -5.61 5.07
CA GLU A 115 -29.80 -5.82 6.52
C GLU A 115 -30.89 -6.84 6.87
N ALA A 116 -32.04 -6.78 6.18
CA ALA A 116 -33.17 -7.66 6.43
C ALA A 116 -32.84 -9.15 6.26
N LYS A 117 -31.90 -9.48 5.36
CA LYS A 117 -31.49 -10.86 5.04
C LYS A 117 -30.07 -11.19 5.51
N ASN A 118 -29.32 -10.22 6.03
CA ASN A 118 -27.90 -10.33 6.38
C ASN A 118 -27.04 -10.96 5.26
N LYS A 119 -27.32 -10.60 4.01
CA LYS A 119 -26.56 -11.09 2.84
C LYS A 119 -26.47 -10.04 1.75
N CYS A 120 -25.45 -10.19 0.91
CA CYS A 120 -25.31 -9.46 -0.34
C CYS A 120 -26.32 -10.00 -1.36
N ILE A 121 -27.17 -9.13 -1.89
CA ILE A 121 -28.18 -9.49 -2.91
C ILE A 121 -27.99 -8.65 -4.18
N ARG A 122 -28.42 -9.17 -5.32
CA ARG A 122 -28.60 -8.37 -6.54
C ARG A 122 -30.04 -7.86 -6.55
N THR A 123 -30.23 -6.55 -6.55
CA THR A 123 -31.55 -5.93 -6.40
C THR A 123 -32.55 -6.31 -7.50
N TRP A 124 -32.08 -6.76 -8.66
CA TRP A 124 -32.92 -7.24 -9.77
C TRP A 124 -33.21 -8.75 -9.76
N GLU A 125 -32.48 -9.54 -8.98
CA GLU A 125 -32.78 -10.97 -8.79
C GLU A 125 -33.58 -11.20 -7.51
N GLU A 126 -33.31 -10.42 -6.48
CA GLU A 126 -33.91 -10.59 -5.17
C GLU A 126 -34.14 -9.23 -4.49
N SER A 127 -35.35 -9.00 -3.99
CA SER A 127 -35.69 -7.80 -3.23
C SER A 127 -35.18 -7.89 -1.78
N CYS A 128 -34.82 -6.75 -1.19
CA CYS A 128 -34.39 -6.67 0.22
C CYS A 128 -35.58 -6.73 1.21
N THR A 129 -36.81 -6.90 0.73
CA THR A 129 -38.01 -6.91 1.56
C THR A 129 -38.18 -8.24 2.29
N ILE A 130 -38.58 -8.18 3.56
CA ILE A 130 -38.94 -9.36 4.36
C ILE A 130 -40.30 -9.86 3.86
N GLY A 131 -40.36 -11.03 3.23
CA GLY A 131 -41.62 -11.73 2.92
C GLY A 131 -41.91 -12.04 1.43
N GLY A 132 -41.05 -11.62 0.49
CA GLY A 132 -41.21 -11.94 -0.93
C GLY A 132 -41.88 -10.82 -1.74
N ASP A 133 -42.56 -11.21 -2.82
CA ASP A 133 -43.20 -10.29 -3.76
C ASP A 133 -44.42 -9.62 -3.13
N VAL A 134 -44.45 -8.30 -3.18
CA VAL A 134 -45.55 -7.45 -2.74
C VAL A 134 -46.33 -6.95 -3.95
N ASP A 135 -47.66 -6.87 -3.86
CA ASP A 135 -48.49 -6.25 -4.88
C ASP A 135 -48.39 -4.70 -4.85
N GLU A 136 -49.12 -4.02 -5.74
CA GLU A 136 -49.16 -2.55 -5.83
C GLU A 136 -49.58 -1.87 -4.51
N HIS A 137 -50.28 -2.59 -3.63
CA HIS A 137 -50.74 -2.11 -2.34
C HIS A 137 -49.88 -2.60 -1.15
N GLY A 138 -48.74 -3.24 -1.42
CA GLY A 138 -47.82 -3.71 -0.39
C GLY A 138 -48.28 -4.99 0.33
N CYS A 139 -49.18 -5.78 -0.26
CA CYS A 139 -49.60 -7.07 0.28
C CYS A 139 -48.72 -8.21 -0.20
N LEU A 140 -48.30 -9.08 0.72
CA LEU A 140 -47.42 -10.22 0.45
C LEU A 140 -48.15 -11.31 -0.35
N VAL A 141 -47.95 -11.31 -1.66
CA VAL A 141 -48.62 -12.23 -2.60
C VAL A 141 -48.20 -13.67 -2.31
N ALA A 142 -46.91 -13.90 -2.04
CA ALA A 142 -46.37 -15.23 -1.75
C ALA A 142 -46.95 -15.86 -0.46
N SER A 143 -47.42 -15.04 0.48
CA SER A 143 -48.07 -15.48 1.72
C SER A 143 -49.60 -15.58 1.61
N GLY A 144 -50.16 -15.31 0.42
CA GLY A 144 -51.59 -15.44 0.17
C GLY A 144 -52.43 -14.24 0.58
N TYR A 145 -51.81 -13.09 0.82
CA TYR A 145 -52.52 -11.86 1.12
C TYR A 145 -52.98 -11.17 -0.17
N SER A 146 -54.20 -10.65 -0.16
CA SER A 146 -54.79 -9.83 -1.22
C SER A 146 -55.30 -8.52 -0.64
N TRP A 147 -55.07 -7.41 -1.35
CA TRP A 147 -55.64 -6.12 -0.99
C TRP A 147 -57.18 -6.13 -1.08
N CYS A 148 -57.84 -5.59 -0.05
CA CYS A 148 -59.28 -5.40 -0.03
C CYS A 148 -59.61 -3.90 0.09
N GLU A 149 -60.24 -3.34 -0.94
CA GLU A 149 -60.64 -1.91 -1.00
C GLU A 149 -61.61 -1.53 0.12
N GLY A 150 -62.58 -2.38 0.43
CA GLY A 150 -63.59 -2.10 1.46
C GLY A 150 -63.03 -1.95 2.87
N LEU A 151 -61.93 -2.65 3.18
CA LEU A 151 -61.28 -2.62 4.50
C LEU A 151 -59.94 -1.87 4.51
N LYS A 152 -59.44 -1.45 3.34
CA LYS A 152 -58.12 -0.82 3.16
C LYS A 152 -56.99 -1.57 3.87
N LYS A 153 -57.04 -2.90 3.82
CA LYS A 153 -56.03 -3.78 4.43
C LYS A 153 -55.80 -5.02 3.58
N CYS A 154 -54.62 -5.60 3.72
CA CYS A 154 -54.29 -6.91 3.17
C CYS A 154 -55.02 -7.99 3.97
N ILE A 155 -55.88 -8.77 3.31
CA ILE A 155 -56.60 -9.89 3.92
C ILE A 155 -56.22 -11.20 3.24
N ARG A 156 -56.44 -12.33 3.91
CA ARG A 156 -56.40 -13.65 3.28
C ARG A 156 -57.82 -14.01 2.83
N PRO A 157 -58.10 -14.18 1.53
CA PRO A 157 -59.46 -14.36 1.02
C PRO A 157 -60.23 -15.54 1.63
N TRP A 158 -59.50 -16.54 2.15
CA TRP A 158 -60.07 -17.73 2.79
C TRP A 158 -60.24 -17.62 4.31
N GLU A 159 -59.71 -16.58 4.96
CA GLU A 159 -59.92 -16.32 6.40
C GLU A 159 -60.90 -15.18 6.63
N GLU A 160 -60.83 -14.14 5.80
CA GLU A 160 -61.71 -12.97 5.88
C GLU A 160 -62.28 -12.67 4.49
N SER A 161 -63.60 -12.49 4.40
CA SER A 161 -64.28 -12.06 3.17
C SER A 161 -64.12 -10.56 2.98
N CYS A 162 -63.74 -10.11 1.78
CA CYS A 162 -63.76 -8.69 1.43
C CYS A 162 -65.20 -8.23 1.19
N PRO A 163 -65.77 -7.30 1.99
CA PRO A 163 -67.05 -6.67 1.67
C PRO A 163 -66.85 -5.76 0.45
N THR A 164 -67.55 -6.05 -0.64
CA THR A 164 -67.81 -5.09 -1.71
C THR A 164 -68.91 -4.14 -1.24
N ASP A 165 -68.53 -2.90 -0.90
CA ASP A 165 -69.44 -1.75 -0.90
C ASP A 165 -69.67 -1.28 -2.35
#